data_AF-A0A1F1DH52-F1
#
_entry.id   AF-A0A1F1DH52-F1
#
_cell.length_a   1.000
_cell.length_b   1.000
_cell.length_c   1.000
_cell.angle_alpha   90.00
_cell.angle_beta   90.00
_cell.angle_gamma   90.00
#
_symmetry.space_group_name_H-M   'P 1'
#
loop_
_entity.id
_entity.type
_entity.pdbx_description
1 polymer ?
#
loop_
_entity_poly.entity_id
_entity_poly.type
_entity_poly.pdbx_seq_one_letter_code
_entity_poly.pdbx_strand_id
1 'polypeptide(L)'
;MSINLGMRHDRLLRKQAAQMFEKGFGYGLTASRLGVSAATVREWQKMYRVIGKGGFLAMGVKQARYDYETKVAAAKAVVDGGMSKPEAMVRFGIASATPLKQWCRLYREGGAQALKPKPKGRPKGSVRAV
;
A
#
# COMPACT_ATOMS: atom_id res chain seq x y z
N MET A 1 -4.38 18.86 18.05
CA MET A 1 -3.91 18.95 16.65
C MET A 1 -3.52 17.55 16.19
N SER A 2 -4.27 17.01 15.25
CA SER A 2 -4.14 15.63 14.77
C SER A 2 -3.80 15.68 13.29
N ILE A 3 -2.55 15.39 12.90
CA ILE A 3 -2.21 14.86 11.57
C ILE A 3 -0.69 14.70 11.40
N ASN A 4 -0.36 13.65 10.63
CA ASN A 4 0.91 13.32 9.98
C ASN A 4 1.86 12.45 10.84
N LEU A 5 2.47 11.37 10.34
CA LEU A 5 3.10 11.20 9.03
C LEU A 5 3.12 9.72 8.63
N GLY A 6 2.91 9.47 7.33
CA GLY A 6 3.19 8.18 6.72
C GLY A 6 4.67 7.82 6.84
N MET A 7 5.00 6.94 7.79
CA MET A 7 6.24 6.20 7.76
C MET A 7 6.00 4.90 7.00
N ARG A 8 6.83 4.65 5.98
CA ARG A 8 6.76 3.50 5.08
C ARG A 8 6.95 2.13 5.77
N HIS A 9 6.92 2.07 7.11
CA HIS A 9 7.08 0.88 7.95
C HIS A 9 5.94 0.68 9.00
N ASP A 10 4.83 1.42 8.89
CA ASP A 10 3.73 1.44 9.88
C ASP A 10 2.98 0.09 10.03
N ARG A 11 3.00 -0.78 9.01
CA ARG A 11 2.34 -2.10 9.06
C ARG A 11 2.95 -3.02 10.12
N LEU A 12 4.28 -3.01 10.29
CA LEU A 12 4.96 -3.87 11.26
C LEU A 12 4.65 -3.41 12.69
N LEU A 13 4.72 -2.10 12.95
CA LEU A 13 4.39 -1.52 14.25
C LEU A 13 2.93 -1.73 14.61
N ARG A 14 1.99 -1.57 13.65
CA ARG A 14 0.58 -1.92 13.86
C ARG A 14 0.38 -3.41 14.12
N LYS A 15 1.12 -4.30 13.45
CA LYS A 15 1.06 -5.75 13.72
C LYS A 15 1.50 -6.07 15.16
N GLN A 16 2.61 -5.48 15.61
CA GLN A 16 3.10 -5.67 16.98
C GLN A 16 2.14 -5.06 18.00
N ALA A 17 1.59 -3.87 17.74
CA ALA A 17 0.57 -3.26 18.60
C ALA A 17 -0.69 -4.14 18.70
N ALA A 18 -1.17 -4.70 17.59
CA ALA A 18 -2.31 -5.61 17.57
C ALA A 18 -2.06 -6.87 18.43
N GLN A 19 -0.88 -7.48 18.32
CA GLN A 19 -0.51 -8.63 19.16
C GLN A 19 -0.48 -8.27 20.65
N MET A 20 -0.06 -7.06 20.99
CA MET A 20 -0.02 -6.61 22.37
C MET A 20 -1.42 -6.33 22.91
N PHE A 21 -2.30 -5.74 22.10
CA PHE A 21 -3.70 -5.55 22.46
C PHE A 21 -4.45 -6.88 22.61
N GLU A 22 -4.18 -7.88 21.76
CA GLU A 22 -4.72 -9.24 21.92
C GLU A 22 -4.30 -9.89 23.24
N LYS A 23 -3.07 -9.62 23.69
CA LYS A 23 -2.55 -10.08 24.98
C LYS A 23 -3.02 -9.25 26.18
N GLY A 24 -3.90 -8.27 25.96
CA GLY A 24 -4.47 -7.41 27.00
C GLY A 24 -3.57 -6.26 27.45
N PHE A 25 -2.44 -5.99 26.77
CA PHE A 25 -1.57 -4.89 27.16
C PHE A 25 -2.18 -3.52 26.84
N GLY A 26 -2.00 -2.57 27.77
CA GLY A 26 -2.45 -1.19 27.61
C GLY A 26 -1.60 -0.38 26.61
N TYR A 27 -2.13 0.78 26.20
CA TYR A 27 -1.46 1.65 25.23
C TYR A 27 -0.12 2.22 25.75
N GLY A 28 0.02 2.48 27.06
CA GLY A 28 1.25 3.04 27.64
C GLY A 28 2.44 2.09 27.51
N LEU A 29 2.28 0.84 27.95
CA LEU A 29 3.29 -0.21 27.78
C LEU A 29 3.59 -0.47 26.31
N THR A 30 2.55 -0.44 25.47
CA THR A 30 2.69 -0.65 24.03
C THR A 30 3.47 0.48 23.35
N ALA A 31 3.26 1.73 23.76
CA ALA A 31 4.01 2.89 23.30
C ALA A 31 5.50 2.79 23.66
N SER A 32 5.81 2.51 24.93
CA SER A 32 7.20 2.35 25.39
C SER A 32 7.93 1.23 24.65
N ARG A 33 7.28 0.08 24.44
CA ARG A 33 7.90 -1.07 23.78
C ARG A 33 8.10 -0.90 22.28
N LEU A 34 7.26 -0.10 21.62
CA LEU A 34 7.35 0.16 20.18
C LEU A 34 8.13 1.43 19.85
N GLY A 35 8.53 2.23 20.84
CA GLY A 35 9.15 3.54 20.62
C GLY A 35 8.21 4.53 19.93
N VAL A 36 6.90 4.35 20.08
CA VAL A 36 5.85 5.17 19.45
C VAL A 36 5.21 6.06 20.53
N SER A 37 4.77 7.26 20.17
CA SER A 37 4.14 8.15 21.16
C SER A 37 2.86 7.54 21.75
N ALA A 38 2.66 7.72 23.06
CA ALA A 38 1.49 7.20 23.77
C ALA A 38 0.17 7.69 23.16
N ALA A 39 0.13 8.92 22.65
CA ALA A 39 -1.03 9.46 21.95
C ALA A 39 -1.38 8.67 20.67
N THR A 40 -0.36 8.26 19.90
CA THR A 40 -0.55 7.46 18.68
C THR A 40 -1.08 6.07 19.02
N VAL A 41 -0.49 5.42 20.02
CA VAL A 41 -0.91 4.06 20.41
C VAL A 41 -2.28 4.06 21.07
N ARG A 42 -2.67 5.13 21.77
CA ARG A 42 -4.03 5.32 22.28
C ARG A 42 -5.04 5.35 21.15
N GLU A 43 -4.76 6.09 20.07
CA GLU A 43 -5.62 6.13 18.90
C GLU A 43 -5.72 4.75 18.22
N TRP A 44 -4.59 4.04 18.12
CA TRP A 44 -4.55 2.68 17.60
C TRP A 44 -5.41 1.72 18.42
N GLN A 45 -5.33 1.78 19.75
CA GLN A 45 -6.14 0.94 20.62
C GLN A 45 -7.63 1.26 20.47
N LYS A 46 -7.99 2.54 20.35
CA LYS A 46 -9.37 2.97 20.12
C LYS A 46 -9.91 2.38 18.82
N MET A 47 -9.15 2.49 17.73
CA MET A 47 -9.52 1.93 16.44
C MET A 47 -9.57 0.41 16.48
N TYR A 48 -8.59 -0.26 17.09
CA TYR A 48 -8.57 -1.71 17.27
C TYR A 48 -9.85 -2.22 17.96
N ARG A 49 -10.37 -1.50 18.96
CA ARG A 49 -11.63 -1.84 19.63
C ARG A 49 -12.87 -1.63 18.76
N VAL A 50 -12.85 -0.65 17.84
CA VAL A 50 -14.00 -0.31 16.99
C VAL A 50 -14.09 -1.21 15.76
N ILE A 51 -13.00 -1.35 15.00
CA ILE A 51 -12.99 -2.05 13.69
C ILE A 51 -12.34 -3.43 13.75
N GLY A 52 -11.89 -3.85 14.94
CA GLY A 52 -11.20 -5.12 15.15
C GLY A 52 -9.80 -5.18 14.53
N LYS A 53 -9.11 -6.31 14.74
CA LYS A 53 -7.75 -6.55 14.23
C LYS A 53 -7.66 -6.42 12.71
N GLY A 54 -8.65 -6.96 11.99
CA GLY A 54 -8.67 -6.95 10.52
C GLY A 54 -8.68 -5.52 9.96
N GLY A 55 -9.61 -4.69 10.43
CA GLY A 55 -9.71 -3.29 10.03
C GLY A 55 -8.49 -2.47 10.48
N PHE A 56 -8.00 -2.70 11.69
CA PHE A 56 -6.85 -1.98 12.24
C PHE A 56 -5.56 -2.24 11.44
N LEU A 57 -5.32 -3.49 11.01
CA LEU A 57 -4.17 -3.82 10.16
C LEU A 57 -4.32 -3.31 8.72
N ALA A 58 -5.55 -3.14 8.24
CA ALA A 58 -5.84 -2.61 6.90
C ALA A 58 -5.59 -1.10 6.77
N MET A 59 -5.78 -0.31 7.85
CA MET A 59 -5.61 1.17 7.82
C MET A 59 -4.20 1.65 7.44
N GLY A 60 -3.17 0.82 7.59
CA GLY A 60 -1.79 1.13 7.21
C GLY A 60 -1.38 0.66 5.83
N VAL A 61 -2.19 -0.22 5.23
CA VAL A 61 -1.98 -0.68 3.88
C VAL A 61 -2.57 0.40 3.00
N LYS A 62 -1.72 1.16 2.30
CA LYS A 62 -2.21 1.96 1.18
C LYS A 62 -2.88 1.00 0.20
N GLN A 63 -4.20 0.90 0.26
CA GLN A 63 -5.08 0.18 -0.67
C GLN A 63 -4.93 0.64 -2.14
N ALA A 64 -4.03 1.60 -2.43
CA ALA A 64 -3.88 2.25 -3.72
C ALA A 64 -2.61 1.86 -4.49
N ARG A 65 -1.76 0.95 -4.00
CA ARG A 65 -0.59 0.50 -4.77
C ARG A 65 -0.60 -1.01 -4.86
N TYR A 66 -1.24 -1.53 -5.91
CA TYR A 66 -0.93 -2.86 -6.42
C TYR A 66 0.60 -2.99 -6.53
N ASP A 67 1.12 -4.10 -6.00
CA ASP A 67 2.54 -4.39 -6.05
C ASP A 67 2.99 -4.46 -7.50
N TYR A 68 4.25 -4.09 -7.75
CA TYR A 68 4.80 -4.10 -9.11
C TYR A 68 4.64 -5.48 -9.76
N GLU A 69 4.86 -6.55 -8.99
CA GLU A 69 4.67 -7.92 -9.44
C GLU A 69 3.23 -8.21 -9.87
N THR A 70 2.24 -7.80 -9.06
CA THR A 70 0.81 -7.94 -9.41
C THR A 70 0.47 -7.19 -10.70
N LYS A 71 1.02 -5.98 -10.89
CA LYS A 71 0.81 -5.19 -12.11
C LYS A 71 1.36 -5.89 -13.35
N VAL A 72 2.60 -6.39 -13.26
CA VAL A 72 3.28 -7.06 -14.37
C VAL A 72 2.60 -8.39 -14.67
N ALA A 73 2.27 -9.18 -13.65
CA ALA A 73 1.59 -10.47 -13.83
C ALA A 73 0.22 -10.29 -14.49
N ALA A 74 -0.57 -9.31 -14.06
CA ALA A 74 -1.87 -9.03 -14.66
C ALA A 74 -1.75 -8.51 -16.10
N ALA A 75 -0.82 -7.61 -16.37
CA ALA A 75 -0.61 -7.10 -17.73
C ALA A 75 -0.08 -8.19 -18.68
N LYS A 76 0.88 -9.00 -18.23
CA LYS A 76 1.43 -10.14 -18.98
C LYS A 76 0.36 -11.18 -19.29
N ALA A 77 -0.48 -11.54 -18.32
CA ALA A 77 -1.56 -12.50 -18.53
C ALA A 77 -2.54 -12.02 -19.62
N VAL A 78 -2.85 -10.73 -19.66
CA VAL A 78 -3.77 -10.16 -20.66
C VAL A 78 -3.10 -9.94 -22.03
N VAL A 79 -1.84 -9.47 -22.05
CA VAL A 79 -1.15 -9.10 -23.31
C VAL A 79 -0.50 -10.31 -23.96
N ASP A 80 0.25 -11.11 -23.20
CA ASP A 80 1.01 -12.26 -23.73
C ASP A 80 0.20 -13.56 -23.59
N GLY A 81 -0.58 -13.70 -22.51
CA GLY A 81 -1.35 -14.90 -22.21
C GLY A 81 -2.76 -14.94 -22.80
N GLY A 82 -3.20 -13.90 -23.51
CA GLY A 82 -4.54 -13.82 -24.12
C GLY A 82 -5.72 -13.78 -23.13
N MET A 83 -5.46 -13.64 -21.82
CA MET A 83 -6.49 -13.62 -20.78
C MET A 83 -7.43 -12.43 -20.93
N SER A 84 -8.72 -12.65 -20.69
CA SER A 84 -9.69 -11.55 -20.68
C SER A 84 -9.43 -10.59 -19.50
N LYS A 85 -9.75 -9.30 -19.68
CA LYS A 85 -9.57 -8.31 -18.61
C LYS A 85 -10.38 -8.62 -17.35
N PRO A 86 -11.67 -9.05 -17.44
CA PRO A 86 -12.45 -9.42 -16.26
C PRO A 86 -11.84 -10.62 -15.51
N GLU A 87 -11.37 -11.62 -16.24
CA GLU A 87 -10.72 -12.80 -15.64
C GLU A 87 -9.42 -12.44 -14.92
N ALA A 88 -8.60 -11.57 -15.52
CA ALA A 88 -7.41 -11.04 -14.86
C ALA A 88 -7.76 -10.20 -13.61
N MET A 89 -8.86 -9.45 -13.63
CA MET A 89 -9.30 -8.70 -12.44
C MET A 89 -9.63 -9.62 -11.27
N VAL A 90 -10.35 -10.71 -11.53
CA VAL A 90 -10.68 -11.71 -10.50
C VAL A 90 -9.40 -12.40 -10.00
N ARG A 91 -8.58 -12.89 -10.93
CA ARG A 91 -7.37 -13.66 -10.60
C ARG A 91 -6.34 -12.86 -9.82
N PHE A 92 -6.18 -11.58 -10.11
CA PHE A 92 -5.18 -10.71 -9.50
C PHE A 92 -5.75 -9.74 -8.45
N GLY A 93 -7.03 -9.88 -8.09
CA GLY A 93 -7.67 -9.04 -7.06
C GLY A 93 -7.73 -7.55 -7.42
N ILE A 94 -7.91 -7.23 -8.70
CA ILE A 94 -7.94 -5.85 -9.19
C ILE A 94 -9.37 -5.34 -9.12
N ALA A 95 -9.60 -4.35 -8.26
CA ALA A 95 -10.93 -3.79 -8.01
C ALA A 95 -11.53 -3.01 -9.20
N SER A 96 -10.73 -2.65 -10.21
CA SER A 96 -11.20 -1.84 -11.34
C SER A 96 -10.47 -2.16 -12.64
N ALA A 97 -11.19 -2.10 -13.76
CA ALA A 97 -10.64 -2.29 -15.10
C ALA A 97 -9.71 -1.15 -15.54
N THR A 98 -9.89 0.07 -15.02
CA THR A 98 -9.13 1.26 -15.41
C THR A 98 -7.62 1.10 -15.21
N PRO A 99 -7.12 0.76 -14.00
CA PRO A 99 -5.69 0.52 -13.80
C PRO A 99 -5.16 -0.64 -14.66
N LEU A 100 -5.94 -1.71 -14.83
CA LEU A 100 -5.55 -2.84 -15.66
C LEU A 100 -5.38 -2.46 -17.14
N LYS A 101 -6.31 -1.67 -17.70
CA LYS A 101 -6.19 -1.14 -19.07
C LYS A 101 -4.93 -0.31 -19.24
N GLN A 102 -4.63 0.56 -18.28
CA GLN A 102 -3.40 1.37 -18.30
C GLN A 102 -2.15 0.50 -18.25
N TRP A 103 -2.14 -0.56 -17.42
CA TRP A 103 -0.99 -1.45 -17.33
C TRP A 103 -0.77 -2.25 -18.60
N CYS A 104 -1.83 -2.76 -19.22
CA CYS A 104 -1.74 -3.47 -20.50
C CYS A 104 -1.16 -2.57 -21.60
N ARG A 105 -1.55 -1.28 -21.62
CA ARG A 105 -0.99 -0.30 -22.56
C ARG A 105 0.51 -0.10 -22.33
N LEU A 106 0.91 0.22 -21.09
CA LEU A 106 2.32 0.43 -20.75
C LEU A 106 3.17 -0.81 -21.02
N TYR A 107 2.64 -2.00 -20.74
CA TYR A 107 3.32 -3.26 -20.99
C TYR A 107 3.54 -3.52 -22.48
N ARG A 108 2.61 -3.12 -23.36
CA ARG A 108 2.84 -3.19 -24.82
C ARG A 108 3.89 -2.20 -25.30
N GLU A 109 3.97 -1.03 -24.67
CA GLU A 109 4.91 0.03 -25.06
C GLU A 109 6.36 -0.24 -24.58
N GLY A 110 6.55 -0.90 -23.43
CA GLY A 110 7.88 -1.10 -22.86
C GLY A 110 8.02 -2.27 -21.89
N GLY A 111 7.14 -3.28 -22.00
CA GLY A 111 7.16 -4.49 -21.20
C GLY A 111 7.03 -4.24 -19.69
N ALA A 112 7.58 -5.16 -18.89
CA ALA A 112 7.57 -5.04 -17.44
C ALA A 112 8.26 -3.76 -16.94
N GLN A 113 9.29 -3.28 -17.66
CA GLN A 113 10.05 -2.09 -17.25
C GLN A 113 9.20 -0.81 -17.26
N ALA A 114 8.23 -0.70 -18.17
CA ALA A 114 7.31 0.44 -18.24
C ALA A 114 6.33 0.52 -17.05
N LEU A 115 6.13 -0.58 -16.33
CA LEU A 115 5.28 -0.64 -15.12
C LEU A 115 6.04 -0.31 -13.83
N LYS A 116 7.36 -0.14 -13.90
CA LYS A 116 8.16 0.24 -12.73
C LYS A 116 7.67 1.60 -12.22
N PRO A 117 7.57 1.79 -10.89
CA PRO A 117 7.21 3.07 -10.33
C PRO A 117 8.25 4.11 -10.76
N LYS A 118 7.87 5.04 -11.64
CA LYS A 118 8.72 6.18 -11.97
C LYS A 118 8.97 7.01 -10.70
N PRO A 119 10.21 7.50 -10.47
CA PRO A 119 10.49 8.39 -9.36
C PRO A 119 9.51 9.55 -9.36
N LYS A 120 8.85 9.81 -8.23
CA LYS A 120 7.90 10.92 -8.12
C LYS A 120 8.70 12.22 -8.00
N GLY A 121 8.85 12.96 -9.10
CA GLY A 121 9.45 14.29 -9.11
C GLY A 121 9.48 14.90 -10.52
N ARG A 122 9.19 16.20 -10.63
CA ARG A 122 9.57 17.00 -11.80
C ARG A 122 11.11 17.08 -11.81
N PRO A 123 11.80 16.81 -12.93
CA PRO A 123 13.23 17.11 -12.99
C PRO A 123 13.42 18.61 -12.67
N LYS A 124 14.24 18.94 -11.67
CA LYS A 124 14.63 20.33 -11.40
C LYS A 124 15.55 20.78 -12.53
N GLY A 125 15.09 21.78 -13.28
CA GLY A 125 15.92 22.63 -14.12
C GLY A 125 16.45 22.00 -15.40
N SER A 126 15.72 22.18 -16.50
CA SER A 126 16.43 22.47 -17.76
C SER A 126 16.92 23.90 -17.62
N VAL A 127 18.17 24.09 -17.16
CA VAL A 127 18.83 25.38 -17.34
C VAL A 127 18.92 25.61 -18.84
N ARG A 128 18.25 26.66 -19.30
CA ARG A 128 18.35 27.15 -20.66
C ARG A 128 19.78 27.69 -20.79
N ALA A 129 20.63 26.99 -21.54
CA ALA A 129 21.89 27.55 -21.98
C ALA A 129 21.55 28.78 -22.84
N VAL A 130 22.01 29.94 -22.38
CA VAL A 130 22.17 31.17 -23.16
C VAL A 130 23.55 31.16 -23.76
#